data_AF-A0AA38REY7-F1
#
_entry.id   AF-A0AA38REY7-F1
#
_cell.length_a   1.000
_cell.length_b   1.000
_cell.length_c   1.000
_cell.angle_alpha   90.00
_cell.angle_beta   90.00
_cell.angle_gamma   90.00
#
_symmetry.space_group_name_H-M   'P 1'
#
loop_
_entity.id
_entity.type
_entity.pdbx_description
1 polymer ?
#
loop_
_entity_poly.entity_id
_entity_poly.type
_entity_poly.pdbx_seq_one_letter_code
_entity_poly.pdbx_strand_id
1 'polypeptide(L)'
;MDSPIDRTSTTPFLLRLFYRTGAFHRPDEFSSSHLPPSIDLYAWPTCTLTELSHQLAASTPSLLPSPAIGTRLAFRLIYADARAPAPAAHSRNQQQQHHPARFVVKDLGSVVIGGGGPGADEAAPLP
;
A
#
# COMPACT_ATOMS: atom_id res chain seq x y z
N MET A 1 -11.47 15.73 17.48
CA MET A 1 -11.95 16.71 16.48
C MET A 1 -10.80 16.95 15.53
N ASP A 2 -10.71 16.11 14.51
CA ASP A 2 -9.65 16.19 13.50
C ASP A 2 -10.05 17.30 12.51
N SER A 3 -9.32 18.42 12.54
CA SER A 3 -9.55 19.51 11.60
C SER A 3 -9.30 19.02 10.17
N PRO A 4 -10.18 19.34 9.20
CA PRO A 4 -9.97 18.96 7.81
C PRO A 4 -8.66 19.58 7.31
N ILE A 5 -7.74 18.72 6.85
CA ILE A 5 -6.48 19.17 6.25
C ILE A 5 -6.80 19.90 4.95
N ASP A 6 -6.40 21.17 4.87
CA ASP A 6 -6.46 21.95 3.64
C ASP A 6 -5.38 21.47 2.68
N ARG A 7 -5.79 20.70 1.66
CA ARG A 7 -4.92 20.12 0.63
C ARG A 7 -4.36 21.16 -0.35
N THR A 8 -4.87 22.39 -0.33
CA THR A 8 -4.36 23.49 -1.16
C THR A 8 -3.15 24.20 -0.54
N SER A 9 -3.07 24.19 0.80
CA SER A 9 -1.96 24.80 1.55
C SER A 9 -0.94 23.76 2.05
N THR A 10 -1.39 22.51 2.27
CA THR A 10 -0.52 21.45 2.79
C THR A 10 0.23 20.73 1.67
N THR A 11 1.56 20.72 1.71
CA THR A 11 2.37 19.94 0.77
C THR A 11 2.07 18.44 0.89
N PRO A 12 1.77 17.73 -0.22
CA PRO A 12 1.57 16.29 -0.18
C PRO A 12 2.88 15.57 0.14
N PHE A 13 2.77 14.36 0.69
CA PHE A 13 3.92 13.48 0.83
C PHE A 13 3.97 12.47 -0.31
N LEU A 14 5.18 11.96 -0.58
CA LEU A 14 5.39 10.89 -1.55
C LEU A 14 5.03 9.55 -0.90
N LEU A 15 4.04 8.87 -1.47
CA LEU A 15 3.64 7.52 -1.11
C LEU A 15 4.16 6.55 -2.17
N ARG A 16 5.02 5.62 -1.76
CA ARG A 16 5.49 4.54 -2.63
C ARG A 16 4.62 3.30 -2.43
N LEU A 17 3.94 2.88 -3.50
CA LEU A 17 3.06 1.72 -3.54
C LEU A 17 3.75 0.56 -4.25
N PHE A 18 3.90 -0.55 -3.54
CA PHE A 18 4.34 -1.82 -4.10
C PHE A 18 3.13 -2.69 -4.39
N TYR A 19 3.08 -3.30 -5.57
CA TYR A 19 1.90 -4.02 -6.05
C TYR A 19 2.23 -5.42 -6.54
N ARG A 20 1.29 -6.34 -6.31
CA ARG A 20 1.36 -7.73 -6.77
C ARG A 20 -0.05 -8.29 -6.95
N THR A 21 -0.23 -9.07 -8.00
CA THR A 21 -1.51 -9.75 -8.29
C THR A 21 -1.58 -11.08 -7.56
N GLY A 22 -2.71 -11.37 -6.92
CA GLY A 22 -3.01 -12.66 -6.28
C GLY A 22 -2.37 -12.90 -4.90
N ALA A 23 -1.45 -12.06 -4.45
CA ALA A 23 -0.84 -12.15 -3.11
C ALA A 23 -0.20 -10.81 -2.70
N PHE A 24 0.09 -10.67 -1.40
CA PHE A 24 0.90 -9.56 -0.88
C PHE A 24 2.40 -9.87 -0.96
N HIS A 25 3.23 -8.83 -1.03
CA HIS A 25 4.67 -8.95 -0.81
C HIS A 25 4.98 -9.39 0.62
N ARG A 26 6.00 -10.23 0.77
CA ARG A 26 6.51 -10.60 2.10
C ARG A 26 7.37 -9.46 2.66
N PRO A 27 7.38 -9.25 3.99
CA PRO A 27 8.20 -8.21 4.62
C PRO A 27 9.70 -8.36 4.30
N ASP A 28 10.15 -9.61 4.20
CA ASP A 28 11.55 -9.94 3.92
C ASP A 28 11.99 -9.48 2.52
N GLU A 29 11.06 -9.35 1.56
CA GLU A 29 11.36 -8.84 0.20
C GLU A 29 11.84 -7.39 0.23
N PHE A 30 11.44 -6.61 1.24
CA PHE A 30 11.86 -5.21 1.41
C PHE A 30 13.23 -5.06 2.07
N SER A 31 13.76 -6.14 2.63
CA SER A 31 15.12 -6.17 3.20
C SER A 31 16.19 -6.56 2.18
N SER A 32 15.77 -6.99 0.98
CA SER A 32 16.64 -7.35 -0.13
C SER A 32 17.17 -6.10 -0.86
N SER A 33 18.29 -6.25 -1.55
CA SER A 33 18.88 -5.22 -2.41
C SER A 33 18.01 -4.90 -3.64
N HIS A 34 17.14 -5.82 -4.05
CA HIS A 34 16.24 -5.64 -5.19
C HIS A 34 14.79 -5.49 -4.72
N LEU A 35 14.29 -4.26 -4.75
CA LEU A 35 12.92 -3.95 -4.35
C LEU A 35 11.90 -4.39 -5.42
N PRO A 36 10.67 -4.76 -5.01
CA PRO A 36 9.60 -5.05 -5.96
C PRO A 36 9.20 -3.82 -6.80
N PRO A 37 8.49 -4.02 -7.94
CA PRO A 37 7.94 -2.93 -8.73
C PRO A 37 7.08 -2.00 -7.88
N SER A 38 7.33 -0.70 -8.01
CA SER A 38 6.63 0.32 -7.23
C SER A 38 6.19 1.51 -8.07
N ILE A 39 5.11 2.16 -7.64
CA ILE A 39 4.61 3.41 -8.20
C ILE A 39 4.66 4.48 -7.11
N ASP A 40 5.05 5.68 -7.49
CA ASP A 40 5.09 6.83 -6.60
C ASP A 40 3.85 7.69 -6.83
N LEU A 41 3.04 7.86 -5.78
CA LEU A 41 1.85 8.70 -5.78
C LEU A 41 2.02 9.82 -4.75
N TYR A 42 1.45 10.98 -5.03
CA TYR A 42 1.35 12.06 -4.05
C TYR A 42 0.04 11.95 -3.30
N ALA A 43 0.13 11.93 -1.97
CA ALA A 43 -1.03 11.78 -1.09
C ALA A 43 -0.94 12.72 0.12
N TRP A 44 -2.10 12.96 0.74
CA TRP A 44 -2.22 13.67 2.01
C TRP A 44 -2.56 12.69 3.14
N PRO A 45 -2.33 13.04 4.42
CA PRO A 45 -2.64 12.14 5.54
C PRO A 45 -4.12 11.77 5.65
N THR A 46 -5.01 12.57 5.04
CA THR A 46 -6.45 12.31 4.95
C THR A 46 -6.85 11.46 3.74
N CYS A 47 -5.90 10.98 2.94
CA CYS A 47 -6.20 10.18 1.76
C CYS A 47 -6.82 8.83 2.16
N THR A 48 -7.93 8.48 1.51
CA THR A 48 -8.65 7.23 1.78
C THR A 48 -8.18 6.11 0.86
N LEU A 49 -8.45 4.85 1.22
CA LEU A 49 -8.13 3.71 0.35
C LEU A 49 -8.87 3.78 -1.00
N THR A 50 -10.09 4.32 -1.01
CA THR A 50 -10.87 4.53 -2.23
C THR A 50 -10.21 5.57 -3.12
N GLU A 51 -9.78 6.70 -2.54
CA GLU A 51 -9.05 7.73 -3.26
C GLU A 51 -7.72 7.20 -3.82
N LEU A 52 -6.94 6.46 -3.02
CA LEU A 52 -5.73 5.78 -3.49
C LEU A 52 -6.01 4.80 -4.62
N SER A 53 -7.13 4.08 -4.58
CA SER A 53 -7.54 3.16 -5.64
C SER A 53 -7.80 3.89 -6.96
N HIS A 54 -8.45 5.06 -6.89
CA HIS A 54 -8.68 5.90 -8.06
C HIS A 54 -7.38 6.50 -8.60
N GLN A 55 -6.49 6.98 -7.73
CA GLN A 55 -5.18 7.50 -8.15
C GLN A 55 -4.34 6.39 -8.81
N LEU A 56 -4.33 5.18 -8.24
CA LEU A 56 -3.65 4.03 -8.83
C LEU A 56 -4.19 3.70 -10.23
N ALA A 57 -5.52 3.65 -10.38
CA ALA A 57 -6.18 3.39 -11.66
C ALA A 57 -5.83 4.45 -12.72
N ALA A 58 -5.72 5.72 -12.32
CA ALA A 58 -5.38 6.82 -13.20
C ALA A 58 -3.88 6.82 -13.59
N SER A 59 -2.99 6.54 -12.64
CA SER A 59 -1.55 6.55 -12.87
C SER A 59 -1.05 5.34 -13.65
N THR A 60 -1.67 4.16 -13.46
CA THR A 60 -1.22 2.94 -14.16
C THR A 60 -2.42 2.02 -14.46
N PRO A 61 -3.16 2.31 -15.54
CA PRO A 61 -4.36 1.56 -15.90
C PRO A 61 -4.07 0.10 -16.28
N SER A 62 -2.85 -0.21 -16.72
CA SER A 62 -2.44 -1.58 -17.09
C SER A 62 -2.32 -2.55 -15.91
N LEU A 63 -2.34 -2.06 -14.67
CA LEU A 63 -2.33 -2.92 -13.48
C LEU A 63 -3.70 -3.53 -13.16
N LEU A 64 -4.77 -2.95 -13.70
CA LEU A 64 -6.12 -3.43 -13.46
C LEU A 64 -6.54 -4.34 -14.62
N PRO A 65 -7.25 -5.45 -14.34
CA PRO A 65 -7.82 -6.26 -15.41
C PRO A 65 -8.88 -5.45 -16.17
N SER A 66 -9.15 -5.84 -17.41
CA SER A 66 -10.27 -5.31 -18.19
C SER A 66 -11.40 -6.35 -18.22
N PRO A 67 -12.60 -6.05 -17.70
CA PRO A 67 -13.01 -4.80 -17.05
C PRO A 67 -12.46 -4.66 -15.62
N ALA A 68 -12.17 -3.43 -15.20
CA ALA A 68 -11.63 -3.15 -13.86
C ALA A 68 -12.67 -3.33 -12.75
N ILE A 69 -13.96 -3.32 -13.10
CA ILE A 69 -15.09 -3.49 -12.17
C ILE A 69 -15.03 -4.89 -11.53
N GLY A 70 -15.26 -4.96 -10.23
CA GLY A 70 -15.16 -6.18 -9.43
C GLY A 70 -13.74 -6.49 -8.96
N THR A 71 -12.73 -5.73 -9.41
CA THR A 71 -11.35 -5.91 -8.94
C THR A 71 -11.23 -5.49 -7.49
N ARG A 72 -10.78 -6.42 -6.64
CA ARG A 72 -10.50 -6.16 -5.23
C ARG A 72 -9.04 -5.72 -5.05
N LEU A 73 -8.84 -4.49 -4.62
CA LEU A 73 -7.56 -3.95 -4.20
C LEU A 73 -7.45 -4.08 -2.68
N ALA A 74 -6.45 -4.81 -2.20
CA ALA A 74 -6.19 -4.97 -0.77
C ALA A 74 -4.93 -4.21 -0.38
N PHE A 75 -4.99 -3.47 0.73
CA PHE A 75 -3.96 -2.53 1.14
C PHE A 75 -3.34 -2.94 2.48
N ARG A 76 -2.01 -2.87 2.53
CA ARG A 76 -1.20 -3.10 3.72
C ARG A 76 -0.15 -2.01 3.83
N LEU A 77 0.09 -1.54 5.04
CA LEU A 77 1.19 -0.66 5.35
C LEU A 77 2.40 -1.49 5.77
N ILE A 78 3.54 -1.23 5.13
CA ILE A 78 4.81 -1.85 5.46
C ILE A 78 5.73 -0.77 5.97
N TYR A 79 6.31 -0.96 7.16
CA TYR A 79 7.18 0.00 7.80
C TYR A 79 8.31 -0.69 8.56
N ALA A 80 9.46 -0.03 8.67
CA ALA A 80 10.59 -0.57 9.42
C ALA A 80 10.25 -0.70 10.90
N ASP A 81 10.64 -1.83 11.52
CA ASP A 81 10.47 -2.05 12.94
C ASP A 81 11.43 -1.14 13.71
N ALA A 82 10.90 -0.05 14.28
CA ALA A 82 11.69 0.88 15.09
C ALA A 82 12.22 0.26 16.39
N ARG A 83 11.73 -0.93 16.77
CA ARG A 83 12.19 -1.67 17.97
C ARG A 83 13.35 -2.61 17.65
N ALA A 84 13.64 -2.84 16.37
CA ALA A 84 14.79 -3.65 15.97
C ALA A 84 16.08 -2.87 16.30
N PRO A 85 17.10 -3.52 16.89
CA PRO A 85 18.36 -2.87 17.17
C PRO A 85 18.96 -2.32 15.88
N ALA A 86 19.31 -1.03 15.88
CA ALA A 86 20.00 -0.40 14.76
C ALA A 86 21.29 -1.18 14.43
N PRO A 87 21.65 -1.34 13.14
CA PRO A 87 22.90 -2.01 12.80
C PRO A 87 24.06 -1.30 13.48
N ALA A 88 24.74 -2.00 14.39
CA ALA A 88 25.80 -1.44 15.21
C ALA A 88 26.92 -0.89 14.32
N ALA A 89 27.04 0.44 14.29
CA ALA A 89 27.90 1.16 13.34
C ALA A 89 29.41 1.05 13.61
N HIS A 90 29.88 0.31 14.64
CA HIS A 90 31.30 0.35 15.04
C HIS A 90 31.94 -0.95 15.58
N SER A 91 31.39 -2.15 15.32
CA SER A 91 32.10 -3.38 15.72
C SER A 91 33.12 -3.81 14.67
N ARG A 92 34.41 -3.60 14.97
CA ARG A 92 35.58 -3.90 14.12
C ARG A 92 35.89 -5.40 14.01
N ASN A 93 35.09 -6.28 14.61
CA ASN A 93 35.30 -7.73 14.54
C ASN A 93 34.46 -8.35 13.41
N GLN A 94 35.17 -8.80 12.38
CA GLN A 94 34.71 -9.53 11.21
C GLN A 94 34.03 -10.86 11.60
N GLN A 95 32.77 -10.80 12.00
CA GLN A 95 31.78 -11.84 11.73
C GLN A 95 30.40 -11.18 11.75
N GLN A 96 30.28 -10.11 10.97
CA GLN A 96 29.16 -9.19 11.01
C GLN A 96 27.96 -9.84 10.33
N GLN A 97 27.17 -10.58 11.11
CA GLN A 97 25.80 -10.93 10.76
C GLN A 97 25.08 -9.62 10.47
N HIS A 98 24.98 -9.25 9.20
CA HIS A 98 24.15 -8.14 8.75
C HIS A 98 22.72 -8.58 9.00
N HIS A 99 22.17 -8.26 10.17
CA HIS A 99 20.77 -8.54 10.41
C HIS A 99 19.97 -7.66 9.43
N PRO A 100 19.22 -8.26 8.49
CA PRO A 100 18.44 -7.50 7.53
C PRO A 100 17.46 -6.60 8.29
N ALA A 101 17.18 -5.42 7.72
CA ALA A 101 16.17 -4.52 8.26
C ALA A 101 14.85 -5.29 8.43
N ARG A 102 14.31 -5.29 9.65
CA ARG A 102 13.05 -5.96 9.94
C ARG A 102 11.89 -5.04 9.58
N PHE A 103 10.98 -5.53 8.75
CA PHE A 103 9.76 -4.80 8.39
C PHE A 103 8.54 -5.41 9.09
N VAL A 104 7.61 -4.54 9.49
CA VAL A 104 6.32 -4.90 10.09
C VAL A 104 5.22 -4.57 9.09
N VAL A 105 4.16 -5.37 9.12
CA VAL A 105 2.99 -5.23 8.26
C VAL A 105 1.78 -4.88 9.11
N LYS A 106 1.03 -3.90 8.67
CA LYS A 106 -0.28 -3.55 9.21
C LYS A 106 -1.33 -3.66 8.11
N ASP A 107 -2.34 -4.49 8.33
CA ASP A 107 -3.52 -4.57 7.46
C ASP A 107 -4.30 -3.25 7.51
N LEU A 108 -4.56 -2.66 6.34
CA LEU A 108 -5.35 -1.43 6.21
C LEU A 108 -6.78 -1.69 5.72
N GLY A 109 -6.99 -2.76 4.95
CA GLY A 109 -8.30 -3.16 4.45
C GLY A 109 -8.30 -3.40 2.94
N SER A 110 -9.48 -3.34 2.32
CA SER A 110 -9.63 -3.54 0.88
C SER A 110 -10.75 -2.71 0.28
N VAL A 111 -10.61 -2.35 -1.00
CA VAL A 111 -11.61 -1.64 -1.80
C VAL A 111 -11.93 -2.49 -3.03
N VAL A 112 -13.21 -2.57 -3.40
CA VAL A 112 -13.65 -3.22 -4.64
C VAL A 112 -14.01 -2.13 -5.64
N ILE A 113 -13.37 -2.14 -6.80
CA ILE A 113 -13.64 -1.17 -7.87
C ILE A 113 -15.06 -1.43 -8.39
N GLY A 114 -15.93 -0.41 -8.34
CA GLY A 114 -17.33 -0.52 -8.77
C GLY A 114 -18.26 -1.24 -7.78
N GLY A 115 -17.79 -1.58 -6.56
CA GLY A 115 -18.65 -2.08 -5.50
C GLY A 115 -19.53 -0.96 -4.92
N GLY A 116 -20.85 -1.20 -4.82
CA GLY A 116 -21.81 -0.24 -4.25
C GLY A 116 -22.49 0.69 -5.26
N GLY A 117 -22.32 0.47 -6.57
CA GLY A 117 -23.16 1.11 -7.58
C GLY A 117 -24.60 0.58 -7.54
N PRO A 118 -25.60 1.33 -8.02
CA PRO A 118 -27.04 1.01 -7.95
C PRO A 118 -27.51 -0.28 -8.67
N GLY A 119 -26.60 -1.19 -9.04
CA GLY A 119 -26.90 -2.53 -9.56
C GLY A 119 -26.22 -3.67 -8.80
N ALA A 120 -25.53 -3.41 -7.69
CA ALA A 120 -24.82 -4.44 -6.91
C ALA A 120 -25.67 -5.14 -5.85
N ASP A 121 -26.88 -4.62 -5.56
CA ASP A 121 -27.82 -5.15 -4.56
C ASP A 121 -29.14 -5.64 -5.18
N GLU A 122 -29.20 -5.89 -6.49
CA GLU A 122 -30.36 -6.56 -7.10
C GLU A 122 -30.15 -8.08 -7.13
N ALA A 123 -29.93 -8.66 -5.95
CA ALA A 123 -30.25 -10.07 -5.74
C ALA A 123 -31.77 -10.17 -5.67
N ALA A 124 -32.39 -10.31 -6.85
CA ALA A 124 -33.80 -10.61 -6.98
C ALA A 124 -34.17 -11.80 -6.06
N PRO A 125 -35.24 -11.70 -5.24
CA PRO A 125 -35.74 -12.86 -4.54
C PRO A 125 -36.30 -13.81 -5.59
N LEU A 126 -35.68 -15.00 -5.72
CA LEU A 126 -36.18 -16.06 -6.58
C LEU A 126 -37.55 -16.55 -6.05
N PRO A 127 -38.53 -16.82 -6.93
CA PRO A 127 -39.84 -17.35 -6.57
C PRO A 127 -39.79 -18.79 -6.05
#